data_AF-A0A2D8CCZ7-F1
#
_entry.id   AF-A0A2D8CCZ7-F1
#
_cell.length_a   1.000
_cell.length_b   1.000
_cell.length_c   1.000
_cell.angle_alpha   90.00
_cell.angle_beta   90.00
_cell.angle_gamma   90.00
#
_symmetry.space_group_name_H-M   'P 1'
#
loop_
_entity.id
_entity.type
_entity.pdbx_description
1 polymer ?
#
loop_
_entity_poly.entity_id
_entity_poly.type
_entity_poly.pdbx_seq_one_letter_code
_entity_poly.pdbx_strand_id
1 'polypeptide(L)'
;MAWLKDAYLDLVVLVFICVFAFYTNNIIEVILWVYTGLLLLSKVLVFFMPSLNRKANQSEAPPLFYHIVYALTVAIFIYIAKYYLAGAWLVIWIESMFSSSSTKKK
;
A
#
# COMPACT_ATOMS: atom_id res chain seq x y z
N MET A 1 -12.23 7.45 14.87
CA MET A 1 -11.54 6.20 15.25
C MET A 1 -10.04 6.42 15.10
N ALA A 2 -9.22 6.10 16.12
CA ALA A 2 -7.78 6.40 16.10
C ALA A 2 -7.06 5.77 14.90
N TRP A 3 -7.46 4.55 14.52
CA TRP A 3 -6.92 3.80 13.39
C TRP A 3 -7.04 4.47 12.01
N LEU A 4 -7.98 5.39 11.81
CA LEU A 4 -8.13 6.07 10.50
C LEU A 4 -6.94 6.99 10.22
N LYS A 5 -6.26 7.47 11.28
CA LYS A 5 -5.06 8.30 11.13
C LYS A 5 -3.90 7.51 10.51
N ASP A 6 -3.79 6.22 10.84
CA ASP A 6 -2.74 5.34 10.33
C ASP A 6 -2.99 4.93 8.88
N ALA A 7 -4.27 4.85 8.47
CA ALA A 7 -4.66 4.52 7.10
C ALA A 7 -4.93 5.74 6.21
N TYR A 8 -4.82 6.96 6.76
CA TYR A 8 -5.14 8.20 6.05
C TYR A 8 -4.27 8.38 4.80
N LEU A 9 -2.97 8.11 4.91
CA LEU A 9 -2.03 8.28 3.81
C LEU A 9 -2.37 7.37 2.62
N ASP A 10 -2.65 6.10 2.87
CA ASP A 10 -3.07 5.16 1.83
C ASP A 10 -4.41 5.55 1.20
N LEU A 11 -5.34 6.09 1.99
CA LEU A 11 -6.64 6.56 1.49
C LEU A 11 -6.47 7.80 0.59
N VAL A 12 -5.61 8.75 0.98
CA VAL A 12 -5.25 9.90 0.15
C VAL A 12 -4.61 9.43 -1.15
N VAL A 13 -3.68 8.48 -1.08
CA VAL A 13 -3.03 7.91 -2.28
C VAL A 13 -4.03 7.19 -3.17
N LEU A 14 -4.99 6.44 -2.61
CA LEU A 14 -6.08 5.83 -3.37
C LEU A 14 -6.90 6.88 -4.13
N VAL A 15 -7.19 8.04 -3.51
CA VAL A 15 -7.87 9.15 -4.21
C VAL A 15 -7.00 9.68 -5.35
N PHE A 16 -5.69 9.86 -5.15
CA PHE A 16 -4.77 10.26 -6.23
C PHE A 16 -4.73 9.24 -7.37
N ILE A 17 -4.80 7.94 -7.06
CA ILE A 17 -4.85 6.87 -8.07
C ILE A 17 -6.15 6.92 -8.86
N CYS A 18 -7.29 7.14 -8.19
CA CYS A 18 -8.57 7.36 -8.85
C CYS A 18 -8.50 8.58 -9.78
N VAL A 19 -7.98 9.72 -9.31
CA VAL A 19 -7.82 10.92 -10.14
C VAL A 19 -6.88 10.65 -11.32
N PHE A 20 -5.77 9.95 -11.10
CA PHE A 20 -4.84 9.57 -12.15
C PHE A 20 -5.49 8.68 -13.22
N ALA A 21 -6.41 7.81 -12.81
CA ALA A 21 -7.11 6.92 -13.73
C ALA A 21 -8.03 7.67 -14.70
N PHE A 22 -8.59 8.80 -14.29
CA PHE A 22 -9.41 9.67 -15.17
C PHE A 22 -8.61 10.77 -15.85
N TYR A 23 -7.56 11.28 -15.19
CA TYR A 23 -6.70 12.36 -15.66
C TYR A 23 -5.25 11.89 -15.63
N THR A 24 -4.81 11.31 -16.74
CA THR A 24 -3.43 10.87 -16.91
C THR A 24 -2.50 12.09 -16.95
N ASN A 25 -1.87 12.39 -15.81
CA ASN A 25 -0.95 13.50 -15.65
C ASN A 25 0.42 13.00 -15.19
N ASN A 26 1.47 13.39 -15.91
CA ASN A 26 2.85 12.99 -15.62
C ASN A 26 3.30 13.35 -14.20
N ILE A 27 2.83 14.46 -13.64
CA ILE A 27 3.17 14.88 -12.26
C ILE A 27 2.59 13.86 -11.26
N ILE A 28 1.33 13.47 -11.44
CA ILE A 28 0.66 12.49 -10.57
C ILE A 28 1.34 11.12 -10.71
N GLU A 29 1.72 10.74 -11.93
CA GLU A 29 2.46 9.50 -12.17
C GLU A 29 3.78 9.44 -11.40
N VAL A 30 4.56 10.53 -11.42
CA VAL A 30 5.82 10.63 -10.66
C VAL A 30 5.58 10.54 -9.16
N ILE A 31 4.55 11.23 -8.64
CA ILE A 31 4.19 11.17 -7.21
C ILE A 31 3.84 9.74 -6.81
N LEU A 32 3.04 9.03 -7.62
CA LEU A 32 2.66 7.64 -7.38
C LEU A 32 3.87 6.71 -7.43
N TRP A 33 4.82 6.94 -8.34
CA TRP A 33 6.07 6.18 -8.42
C TRP A 33 6.94 6.38 -7.19
N VAL A 34 7.14 7.63 -6.75
CA VAL A 34 7.92 7.95 -5.56
C VAL A 34 7.28 7.31 -4.33
N TYR A 35 5.97 7.48 -4.16
CA TYR A 35 5.25 6.87 -3.03
C TYR A 35 5.36 5.34 -3.02
N THR A 36 5.06 4.71 -4.16
CA THR A 36 5.11 3.24 -4.30
C THR A 36 6.53 2.73 -4.06
N GLY A 37 7.54 3.42 -4.57
CA GLY A 37 8.95 3.12 -4.34
C GLY A 37 9.36 3.22 -2.88
N LEU A 38 8.97 4.30 -2.19
CA LEU A 38 9.22 4.46 -0.75
C LEU A 38 8.53 3.37 0.08
N LEU A 39 7.29 3.00 -0.29
CA LEU A 39 6.53 2.00 0.43
C LEU A 39 7.14 0.61 0.26
N LEU A 40 7.52 0.24 -0.96
CA LEU A 40 8.25 -1.00 -1.23
C LEU A 40 9.61 -1.01 -0.53
N LEU A 41 10.35 0.10 -0.58
CA LEU A 41 11.64 0.20 0.10
C LEU A 41 11.47 -0.01 1.60
N SER A 42 10.48 0.62 2.22
CA SER A 42 10.14 0.42 3.64
C SER A 42 9.87 -1.05 3.97
N LYS A 43 9.08 -1.73 3.14
CA LYS A 43 8.80 -3.16 3.27
C LYS A 43 10.07 -4.04 3.18
N VAL A 44 10.91 -3.76 2.20
CA VAL A 44 12.20 -4.45 2.03
C VAL A 44 13.13 -4.19 3.22
N LEU A 45 13.21 -2.96 3.73
CA LEU A 45 13.99 -2.66 4.93
C LEU A 45 13.48 -3.43 6.16
N VAL A 46 12.16 -3.53 6.32
CA VAL A 46 11.54 -4.30 7.40
C VAL A 46 11.87 -5.79 7.30
N PHE A 47 12.01 -6.33 6.08
CA PHE A 47 12.46 -7.70 5.85
C PHE A 47 13.90 -7.93 6.35
N PHE A 48 14.82 -7.00 6.09
CA PHE A 48 16.21 -7.08 6.56
C PHE A 48 16.40 -6.71 8.03
N MET A 49 15.51 -5.89 8.60
CA MET A 49 15.58 -5.40 9.97
C MET A 49 14.25 -5.64 10.72
N PRO A 50 14.07 -6.82 11.34
CA PRO A 50 12.86 -7.17 12.07
C PRO A 50 12.54 -6.25 13.26
N SER A 51 13.55 -5.55 13.80
CA SER A 51 13.41 -4.59 14.90
C SER A 51 12.64 -3.31 14.49
N LEU A 52 12.67 -2.94 13.21
CA LEU A 52 11.87 -1.83 12.65
C LEU A 52 10.39 -2.21 12.53
N ASN A 53 10.09 -3.49 12.26
CA ASN A 53 8.72 -4.00 12.16
C ASN A 53 7.89 -3.73 13.43
N ARG A 54 8.52 -3.90 14.61
CA ARG A 54 7.82 -3.78 15.90
C ARG A 54 7.35 -2.35 16.22
N LYS A 55 7.95 -1.32 15.60
CA LYS A 55 7.52 0.07 15.72
C LYS A 55 6.58 0.49 14.58
N ALA A 56 6.79 -0.04 13.37
CA ALA A 56 6.01 0.32 12.20
C ALA A 56 4.63 -0.37 12.12
N ASN A 57 4.49 -1.56 12.71
CA ASN A 57 3.25 -2.35 12.63
C ASN A 57 2.26 -2.06 13.77
N GLN A 58 2.35 -0.86 14.38
CA GLN A 58 1.38 -0.38 15.38
C GLN A 58 0.13 0.23 14.72
N SER A 59 -0.21 -0.18 13.50
CA SER A 59 -1.47 0.25 12.90
C SER A 59 -2.62 -0.45 13.60
N GLU A 60 -3.52 0.33 14.20
CA GLU A 60 -4.76 -0.18 14.80
C GLU A 60 -5.82 -0.50 13.74
N ALA A 61 -5.53 -0.28 12.45
CA ALA A 61 -6.52 -0.41 11.39
C ALA A 61 -6.82 -1.89 11.06
N PRO A 62 -8.10 -2.24 10.82
CA PRO A 62 -8.48 -3.61 10.51
C PRO A 62 -7.70 -4.15 9.30
N PRO A 63 -7.09 -5.35 9.37
CA PRO A 63 -6.35 -5.93 8.24
C PRO A 63 -7.19 -6.03 6.96
N LEU A 64 -8.50 -6.25 7.12
CA LEU A 64 -9.46 -6.33 6.02
C LEU A 64 -9.59 -5.00 5.26
N PHE A 65 -9.48 -3.85 5.96
CA PHE A 65 -9.52 -2.53 5.33
C PHE A 65 -8.35 -2.33 4.37
N TYR A 66 -7.12 -2.64 4.82
CA TYR A 66 -5.94 -2.58 3.96
C TYR A 66 -6.03 -3.53 2.77
N HIS A 67 -6.58 -4.74 2.95
CA HIS A 67 -6.77 -5.67 1.84
C HIS A 67 -7.72 -5.11 0.77
N ILE A 68 -8.81 -4.45 1.18
CA ILE A 68 -9.73 -3.80 0.23
C ILE A 68 -9.03 -2.67 -0.51
N VAL A 69 -8.30 -1.80 0.20
CA VAL A 69 -7.57 -0.67 -0.41
C VAL A 69 -6.52 -1.16 -1.42
N TYR A 70 -5.74 -2.18 -1.06
CA TYR A 70 -4.73 -2.77 -1.93
C TYR A 70 -5.36 -3.46 -3.14
N ALA A 71 -6.40 -4.27 -2.94
CA ALA A 71 -7.11 -4.93 -4.04
C ALA A 71 -7.69 -3.92 -5.03
N LEU A 72 -8.32 -2.85 -4.51
CA LEU A 72 -8.88 -1.78 -5.33
C LEU A 72 -7.80 -1.02 -6.10
N THR A 73 -6.66 -0.73 -5.45
CA THR A 73 -5.52 -0.08 -6.09
C THR A 73 -4.96 -0.89 -7.25
N VAL A 74 -4.76 -2.21 -7.04
CA VAL A 74 -4.30 -3.12 -8.09
C VAL A 74 -5.31 -3.17 -9.24
N ALA A 75 -6.60 -3.27 -8.94
CA ALA A 75 -7.66 -3.28 -9.95
C ALA A 75 -7.67 -2.00 -10.80
N ILE A 76 -7.54 -0.82 -10.18
CA ILE A 76 -7.47 0.45 -10.90
C ILE A 76 -6.22 0.51 -11.79
N PHE A 77 -5.05 0.10 -11.29
CA PHE A 77 -3.83 0.11 -12.10
C PHE A 77 -3.87 -0.86 -13.28
N ILE A 78 -4.49 -2.03 -13.11
CA ILE A 78 -4.74 -2.98 -14.22
C ILE A 78 -5.68 -2.35 -15.25
N TYR A 79 -6.75 -1.69 -14.79
CA TYR A 79 -7.72 -1.04 -15.68
C TYR A 79 -7.07 0.03 -16.58
N ILE A 80 -6.13 0.80 -16.04
CA ILE A 80 -5.40 1.83 -16.79
C ILE A 80 -4.12 1.32 -17.48
N ALA A 81 -3.94 0.00 -17.57
CA ALA A 81 -2.80 -0.68 -18.19
C ALA A 81 -1.42 -0.29 -17.63
N LYS A 82 -1.35 0.19 -16.38
CA LYS A 82 -0.09 0.54 -15.69
C LYS A 82 0.43 -0.65 -14.89
N TYR A 83 0.82 -1.70 -15.62
CA TYR A 83 1.22 -2.99 -15.05
C TYR A 83 2.41 -2.92 -14.08
N TYR A 84 3.35 -1.98 -14.29
CA TYR A 84 4.49 -1.79 -13.38
C TYR A 84 4.05 -1.39 -11.97
N LEU A 85 3.13 -0.42 -11.87
CA LEU A 85 2.57 0.02 -10.58
C LEU A 85 1.64 -1.06 -10.01
N ALA A 86 0.82 -1.71 -10.85
CA ALA A 86 0.00 -2.83 -10.43
C ALA A 86 0.84 -3.95 -9.79
N GLY A 87 1.97 -4.32 -10.40
CA GLY A 87 2.88 -5.34 -9.89
C GLY A 87 3.48 -4.97 -8.54
N ALA A 88 3.93 -3.73 -8.38
CA ALA A 88 4.44 -3.23 -7.09
C ALA A 88 3.38 -3.33 -5.98
N TRP A 89 2.16 -2.88 -6.24
CA TRP A 89 1.06 -2.95 -5.27
C TRP A 89 0.59 -4.39 -5.01
N LEU A 90 0.70 -5.29 -5.99
CA LEU A 90 0.43 -6.71 -5.81
C LEU A 90 1.45 -7.34 -4.86
N VAL A 91 2.74 -7.02 -4.98
CA VAL A 91 3.78 -7.48 -4.03
C VAL A 91 3.48 -6.99 -2.61
N ILE A 92 3.14 -5.70 -2.46
CA ILE A 92 2.76 -5.10 -1.17
C ILE A 92 1.54 -5.82 -0.58
N TRP A 93 0.56 -6.14 -1.42
CA TRP A 93 -0.65 -6.84 -1.02
C TRP A 93 -0.34 -8.25 -0.51
N ILE A 94 0.51 -9.01 -1.21
CA ILE A 94 0.95 -10.34 -0.80
C ILE A 94 1.68 -10.28 0.55
N GLU A 95 2.61 -9.33 0.74
CA GLU A 95 3.31 -9.19 2.02
C GLU A 95 2.37 -8.84 3.18
N SER A 96 1.32 -8.05 2.92
CA SER A 96 0.28 -7.76 3.90
C SER A 96 -0.44 -9.03 4.37
N MET A 97 -0.71 -9.99 3.47
CA MET A 97 -1.31 -11.28 3.82
C MET A 97 -0.41 -12.07 4.78
N PHE A 98 0.89 -12.14 4.49
CA PHE A 98 1.85 -12.84 5.34
C PHE A 98 2.00 -12.17 6.71
N SER A 99 2.11 -10.84 6.75
CA SER A 99 2.20 -10.09 8.01
C SER A 99 0.95 -10.26 8.89
N SER A 100 -0.25 -10.31 8.30
CA SER A 100 -1.49 -10.50 9.06
C SER A 100 -1.62 -11.91 9.64
N SER A 101 -1.01 -12.92 8.99
CA SER A 101 -1.04 -14.31 9.49
C SER A 101 -0.13 -14.53 10.71
N SER A 102 0.96 -13.75 10.81
CA SER A 102 1.90 -13.79 11.93
C SER A 102 1.27 -13.36 13.26
N THR A 103 0.23 -12.51 13.22
CA THR A 103 -0.42 -12.00 14.44
C THR A 103 -1.42 -12.99 15.04
N LYS A 104 -1.79 -14.07 14.34
CA LYS A 104 -2.67 -15.14 14.85
C LYS A 104 -1.95 -16.22 15.67
N LYS A 105 -0.62 -16.15 15.79
CA LYS A 105 0.17 -17.01 16.69
C LYS A 105 0.67 -16.22 17.90
N LYS A 106 -0.24 -15.74 18.75
CA LYS A 106 0.02 -15.51 20.17
C LYS A 106 -1.26 -15.77 20.95
#